data_AF-A0A5B6Z9W5-F1
#
_entry.id   AF-A0A5B6Z9W5-F1
#
_cell.length_a   1.000
_cell.length_b   1.000
_cell.length_c   1.000
_cell.angle_alpha   90.00
_cell.angle_beta   90.00
_cell.angle_gamma   90.00
#
_symmetry.space_group_name_H-M   'P 1'
#
loop_
_entity.id
_entity.type
_entity.pdbx_description
1 polymer ?
#
loop_
_entity_poly.entity_id
_entity_poly.type
_entity_poly.pdbx_seq_one_letter_code
_entity_poly.pdbx_strand_id
1 'polypeptide(L)'
;IDNIDIQAVKLAGLLHDVGHGPFSHLFEREFLPRVLNGSKWSHEDMSLKMIEHIVDEHNIDIKPESLKKVKEMVVASTENASSVSSKEKRFLYDIVANGRNGIDVDKFDYIVRDSRACALGCNFEFQRLLETMRVIDDEICYRAKEYLTIHKLFLSRADLHRTVYMHAKVKAIELMFVDALIKANGCLEISSKIDDPAEYWKLDDSILKTIEMDSRQELQESRDLIRRIRRRDLYQFCNEFTVPEDKLEHFKKVTPQDIVCSQVLQNLFC
;
A
#
# COMPACT_ATOMS: atom_id res chain seq x y z
N ILE A 1 13.04 -28.08 1.96
CA ILE A 1 13.48 -26.69 1.70
C ILE A 1 14.89 -26.78 1.17
N ASP A 2 15.10 -26.34 -0.07
CA ASP A 2 16.42 -26.29 -0.71
C ASP A 2 16.93 -24.85 -0.86
N ASN A 3 18.13 -24.66 -1.40
CA ASN A 3 18.71 -23.33 -1.58
C ASN A 3 17.90 -22.44 -2.54
N ILE A 4 17.22 -23.04 -3.52
CA ILE A 4 16.39 -22.30 -4.48
C ILE A 4 15.16 -21.74 -3.75
N ASP A 5 14.53 -22.55 -2.91
CA ASP A 5 13.40 -22.10 -2.08
C ASP A 5 13.80 -20.92 -1.17
N ILE A 6 14.94 -21.04 -0.48
CA ILE A 6 15.44 -19.98 0.43
C ILE A 6 15.72 -18.69 -0.34
N GLN A 7 16.36 -18.79 -1.51
CA GLN A 7 16.68 -17.63 -2.33
C GLN A 7 15.40 -16.98 -2.89
N ALA A 8 14.43 -17.79 -3.33
CA ALA A 8 13.15 -17.29 -3.83
C ALA A 8 12.38 -16.52 -2.76
N VAL A 9 12.28 -17.05 -1.53
CA VAL A 9 11.62 -16.35 -0.42
C VAL A 9 12.30 -15.02 -0.10
N LYS A 10 13.65 -14.98 -0.08
CA LYS A 10 14.40 -13.75 0.17
C LYS A 10 14.19 -12.70 -0.92
N LEU A 11 14.21 -13.12 -2.18
CA LEU A 11 13.97 -12.23 -3.32
C LEU A 11 12.53 -11.72 -3.34
N ALA A 12 11.55 -12.58 -3.05
CA ALA A 12 10.16 -12.17 -2.92
C ALA A 12 9.99 -11.16 -1.79
N GLY A 13 10.55 -11.41 -0.60
CA GLY A 13 10.52 -10.45 0.50
C GLY A 13 11.19 -9.11 0.16
N LEU A 14 12.28 -9.14 -0.59
CA LEU A 14 12.98 -7.91 -1.04
C LEU A 14 12.17 -7.11 -2.07
N LEU A 15 11.44 -7.79 -2.96
CA LEU A 15 10.85 -7.20 -4.16
C LEU A 15 9.32 -7.03 -4.09
N HIS A 16 8.67 -7.45 -3.01
CA HIS A 16 7.20 -7.43 -2.92
C HIS A 16 6.56 -6.05 -3.12
N ASP A 17 7.26 -5.00 -2.69
CA ASP A 17 6.79 -3.60 -2.75
C ASP A 17 7.46 -2.78 -3.87
N VAL A 18 8.26 -3.40 -4.75
CA VAL A 18 9.03 -2.67 -5.78
C VAL A 18 8.14 -1.94 -6.79
N GLY A 19 6.88 -2.34 -6.92
CA GLY A 19 5.87 -1.73 -7.77
C GLY A 19 5.10 -0.58 -7.14
N HIS A 20 5.42 -0.14 -5.92
CA HIS A 20 4.80 1.06 -5.35
C HIS A 20 5.19 2.34 -6.10
N GLY A 21 4.19 3.18 -6.37
CA GLY A 21 4.38 4.51 -6.96
C GLY A 21 4.59 5.62 -5.92
N PRO A 22 4.58 6.88 -6.35
CA PRO A 22 4.77 8.04 -5.48
C PRO A 22 3.81 8.04 -4.28
N PHE A 23 4.33 8.12 -3.06
CA PHE A 23 3.56 8.07 -1.82
C PHE A 23 2.79 6.75 -1.61
N SER A 24 3.31 5.64 -2.14
CA SER A 24 2.85 4.27 -1.89
C SER A 24 1.35 4.08 -2.20
N HIS A 25 0.53 3.72 -1.19
CA HIS A 25 -0.89 3.47 -1.38
C HIS A 25 -1.71 4.70 -1.81
N LEU A 26 -1.20 5.93 -1.60
CA LEU A 26 -1.87 7.12 -2.13
C LEU A 26 -1.96 7.04 -3.66
N PHE A 27 -0.89 6.63 -4.33
CA PHE A 27 -0.87 6.56 -5.79
C PHE A 27 -1.94 5.60 -6.30
N GLU A 28 -1.92 4.38 -5.80
CA GLU A 28 -2.78 3.28 -6.22
C GLU A 28 -4.25 3.47 -5.83
N ARG A 29 -4.51 3.85 -4.58
CA ARG A 29 -5.87 3.82 -4.01
C ARG A 29 -6.62 5.12 -4.19
N GLU A 30 -5.89 6.22 -4.40
CA GLU A 30 -6.47 7.55 -4.49
C GLU A 30 -6.23 8.19 -5.87
N PHE A 31 -4.99 8.27 -6.34
CA PHE A 31 -4.71 8.96 -7.61
C PHE A 31 -5.20 8.17 -8.83
N LEU A 32 -4.75 6.92 -9.00
CA LEU A 32 -5.07 6.10 -10.18
C LEU A 32 -6.58 5.92 -10.42
N PRO A 33 -7.43 5.64 -9.41
CA PRO A 33 -8.87 5.46 -9.65
C PRO A 33 -9.58 6.73 -10.12
N ARG A 34 -8.98 7.91 -9.92
CA ARG A 34 -9.53 9.20 -10.37
C ARG A 34 -9.10 9.57 -11.79
N VAL A 35 -8.07 8.92 -12.34
CA VAL A 35 -7.55 9.18 -13.70
C VAL A 35 -7.72 8.00 -14.65
N LEU A 36 -7.89 6.78 -14.13
CA LEU A 36 -8.17 5.58 -14.90
C LEU A 36 -9.68 5.34 -14.94
N ASN A 37 -10.23 5.19 -16.15
CA ASN A 37 -11.66 4.96 -16.40
C ASN A 37 -12.09 3.52 -16.07
N GLY A 38 -11.90 3.08 -14.82
CA GLY A 38 -12.30 1.76 -14.34
C GLY A 38 -11.29 0.63 -14.59
N SER A 39 -10.08 0.93 -15.08
CA SER A 39 -9.00 -0.05 -15.13
C SER A 39 -8.55 -0.43 -13.72
N LYS A 40 -8.51 -1.73 -13.42
CA LYS A 40 -7.87 -2.24 -12.20
C LYS A 40 -6.36 -2.12 -12.35
N TRP A 41 -5.70 -1.56 -11.35
CA TRP A 41 -4.25 -1.49 -11.24
C TRP A 41 -3.88 -1.87 -9.81
N SER A 42 -2.80 -2.63 -9.65
CA SER A 42 -2.25 -2.97 -8.33
C SER A 42 -0.74 -2.85 -8.31
N HIS A 43 -0.18 -2.44 -7.16
CA HIS A 43 1.28 -2.36 -6.98
C HIS A 43 1.91 -3.75 -7.00
N GLU A 44 1.19 -4.81 -6.63
CA GLU A 44 1.66 -6.19 -6.73
C GLU A 44 1.82 -6.62 -8.21
N ASP A 45 0.86 -6.30 -9.08
CA ASP A 45 0.97 -6.59 -10.52
C ASP A 45 2.11 -5.78 -11.16
N MET A 46 2.29 -4.52 -10.75
CA MET A 46 3.44 -3.72 -11.18
C MET A 46 4.76 -4.28 -10.65
N SER A 47 4.79 -4.80 -9.42
CA SER A 47 5.97 -5.46 -8.86
C SER A 47 6.42 -6.63 -9.73
N LEU A 48 5.47 -7.41 -10.27
CA LEU A 48 5.79 -8.48 -11.23
C LEU A 48 6.47 -7.97 -12.49
N LYS A 49 5.94 -6.89 -13.10
CA LYS A 49 6.51 -6.28 -14.31
C LYS A 49 7.89 -5.67 -14.03
N MET A 50 8.05 -5.01 -12.88
CA MET A 50 9.30 -4.42 -12.43
C MET A 50 10.38 -5.48 -12.18
N ILE A 51 10.02 -6.61 -11.56
CA ILE A 51 10.93 -7.73 -11.34
C ILE A 51 11.47 -8.26 -12.69
N GLU A 52 10.61 -8.45 -13.68
CA GLU A 52 11.03 -8.86 -15.03
C GLU A 52 11.94 -7.81 -15.68
N HIS A 53 11.53 -6.54 -15.62
CA HIS A 53 12.32 -5.43 -16.18
C HIS A 53 13.72 -5.35 -15.56
N ILE A 54 13.85 -5.48 -14.24
CA ILE A 54 15.14 -5.47 -13.52
C ILE A 54 16.03 -6.63 -13.98
N VAL A 55 15.45 -7.82 -14.17
CA VAL A 55 16.20 -9.01 -14.63
C VAL A 55 16.69 -8.81 -16.06
N ASP A 56 15.82 -8.35 -16.95
CA ASP A 56 16.12 -8.19 -18.37
C ASP A 56 17.11 -7.04 -18.62
N GLU A 57 16.86 -5.86 -18.06
CA GLU A 57 17.69 -4.66 -18.23
C GLU A 57 19.13 -4.87 -17.73
N HIS A 58 19.28 -5.58 -16.61
CA HIS A 58 20.59 -5.84 -16.00
C HIS A 58 21.18 -7.20 -16.34
N ASN A 59 20.55 -7.99 -17.22
CA ASN A 59 20.99 -9.33 -17.62
C ASN A 59 21.32 -10.23 -16.40
N ILE A 60 20.43 -10.22 -15.40
CA ILE A 60 20.63 -10.98 -14.16
C ILE A 60 20.47 -12.48 -14.44
N ASP A 61 21.51 -13.27 -14.17
CA ASP A 61 21.44 -14.72 -14.28
C ASP A 61 20.59 -15.33 -13.16
N ILE A 62 19.30 -15.52 -13.47
CA ILE A 62 18.34 -16.19 -12.60
C ILE A 62 17.59 -17.27 -13.38
N LYS A 63 17.49 -18.46 -12.78
CA LYS A 63 16.74 -19.57 -13.39
C LYS A 63 15.26 -19.17 -13.56
N PRO A 64 14.63 -19.48 -14.71
CA PRO A 64 13.22 -19.18 -14.94
C PRO A 64 12.27 -19.73 -13.86
N GLU A 65 12.58 -20.91 -13.32
CA GLU A 65 11.81 -21.51 -12.23
C GLU A 65 11.90 -20.68 -10.93
N SER A 66 13.10 -20.19 -10.58
CA SER A 66 13.31 -19.34 -9.41
C SER A 66 12.55 -18.02 -9.56
N LEU A 67 12.65 -17.40 -10.74
CA LEU A 67 11.94 -16.16 -11.04
C LEU A 67 10.42 -16.34 -10.95
N LYS A 68 9.90 -17.44 -11.51
CA LYS A 68 8.48 -17.80 -11.40
C LYS A 68 8.04 -17.93 -9.94
N LYS A 69 8.81 -18.66 -9.11
CA LYS A 69 8.51 -18.79 -7.67
C LYS A 69 8.50 -17.44 -6.95
N VAL A 70 9.46 -16.57 -7.23
CA VAL A 70 9.51 -15.21 -6.65
C VAL A 70 8.24 -14.44 -6.98
N LYS A 71 7.87 -14.38 -8.26
CA LYS A 71 6.67 -13.68 -8.73
C LYS A 71 5.40 -14.22 -8.08
N GLU A 72 5.22 -15.55 -8.06
CA GLU A 72 4.06 -16.18 -7.43
C GLU A 72 3.97 -15.89 -5.92
N MET A 73 5.09 -15.80 -5.20
CA MET A 73 5.13 -15.44 -3.78
C MET A 73 4.73 -13.99 -3.52
N VAL A 74 5.10 -13.06 -4.41
CA VAL A 74 4.75 -11.63 -4.29
C VAL A 74 3.23 -11.43 -4.42
N VAL A 75 2.56 -12.17 -5.31
CA VAL A 75 1.10 -12.06 -5.52
C VAL A 75 0.27 -13.09 -4.74
N ALA A 76 0.87 -13.79 -3.77
CA ALA A 76 0.20 -14.90 -3.09
C ALA A 76 -1.04 -14.49 -2.26
N SER A 77 -1.18 -13.21 -1.92
CA SER A 77 -2.36 -12.67 -1.22
C SER A 77 -3.40 -12.00 -2.11
N THR A 78 -3.20 -11.95 -3.44
CA THR A 78 -4.09 -11.23 -4.35
C THR A 78 -5.11 -12.14 -5.03
N GLU A 79 -6.10 -11.56 -5.72
CA GLU A 79 -7.06 -12.31 -6.56
C GLU A 79 -6.37 -13.19 -7.62
N ASN A 80 -5.13 -12.85 -8.00
CA ASN A 80 -4.33 -13.55 -9.00
C ASN A 80 -3.62 -14.82 -8.45
N ALA A 81 -3.76 -15.10 -7.14
CA ALA A 81 -3.14 -16.24 -6.47
C ALA A 81 -3.62 -17.62 -7.01
N SER A 82 -4.72 -17.69 -7.75
CA SER A 82 -5.19 -18.92 -8.40
C SER A 82 -4.23 -19.51 -9.45
N SER A 83 -3.16 -18.79 -9.79
CA SER A 83 -2.12 -19.22 -10.73
C SER A 83 -0.94 -19.96 -10.09
N VAL A 84 -0.91 -20.13 -8.76
CA VAL A 84 0.18 -20.86 -8.07
C VAL A 84 0.25 -22.30 -8.57
N SER A 85 1.28 -22.55 -9.38
CA SER A 85 1.42 -23.76 -10.19
C SER A 85 1.87 -24.99 -9.38
N SER A 86 2.31 -24.80 -8.14
CA SER A 86 2.82 -25.87 -7.28
C SER A 86 1.92 -26.07 -6.07
N LYS A 87 1.34 -27.27 -5.94
CA LYS A 87 0.72 -27.74 -4.69
C LYS A 87 1.75 -28.21 -3.66
N GLU A 88 3.03 -28.24 -4.02
CA GLU A 88 4.10 -28.69 -3.13
C GLU A 88 4.74 -27.48 -2.42
N LYS A 89 4.97 -27.60 -1.11
CA LYS A 89 5.57 -26.58 -0.24
C LYS A 89 4.76 -25.28 -0.17
N ARG A 90 3.44 -25.38 -0.08
CA ARG A 90 2.52 -24.23 0.00
C ARG A 90 2.89 -23.26 1.13
N PHE A 91 3.36 -23.78 2.27
CA PHE A 91 3.79 -22.95 3.40
C PHE A 91 4.81 -21.86 3.03
N LEU A 92 5.60 -22.02 1.95
CA LEU A 92 6.55 -21.00 1.49
C LEU A 92 5.85 -19.73 1.00
N TYR A 93 4.67 -19.88 0.38
CA TYR A 93 3.87 -18.77 -0.15
C TYR A 93 3.15 -17.99 0.95
N ASP A 94 3.01 -18.57 2.14
CA ASP A 94 2.46 -17.88 3.31
C ASP A 94 3.50 -16.97 4.01
N ILE A 95 4.77 -16.97 3.59
CA ILE A 95 5.84 -16.23 4.29
C ILE A 95 5.78 -14.74 3.97
N VAL A 96 5.75 -14.38 2.68
CA VAL A 96 5.87 -12.99 2.20
C VAL A 96 4.51 -12.29 2.13
N ALA A 97 3.53 -12.94 1.51
CA ALA A 97 2.21 -12.38 1.29
C ALA A 97 1.13 -13.44 1.60
N ASN A 98 0.62 -13.44 2.83
CA ASN A 98 -0.25 -14.51 3.31
C ASN A 98 -1.73 -14.21 3.04
N GLY A 99 -2.25 -14.68 1.90
CA GLY A 99 -3.66 -14.51 1.55
C GLY A 99 -4.67 -15.28 2.43
N ARG A 100 -4.22 -16.24 3.23
CA ARG A 100 -5.12 -17.10 4.03
C ARG A 100 -5.56 -16.43 5.32
N ASN A 101 -4.63 -15.78 6.02
CA ASN A 101 -4.89 -15.20 7.33
C ASN A 101 -4.14 -13.88 7.58
N GLY A 102 -3.34 -13.40 6.62
CA GLY A 102 -2.62 -12.14 6.74
C GLY A 102 -1.54 -12.13 7.82
N ILE A 103 -0.98 -13.28 8.18
CA ILE A 103 0.20 -13.37 9.06
C ILE A 103 1.43 -13.64 8.18
N ASP A 104 2.18 -12.58 7.88
CA ASP A 104 3.33 -12.59 6.98
C ASP A 104 4.44 -11.64 7.47
N VAL A 105 5.63 -11.78 6.88
CA VAL A 105 6.82 -11.02 7.31
C VAL A 105 6.80 -9.55 6.89
N ASP A 106 6.01 -9.18 5.88
CA ASP A 106 5.72 -7.78 5.53
C ASP A 106 5.14 -7.05 6.74
N LYS A 107 4.06 -7.57 7.31
CA LYS A 107 3.44 -7.01 8.52
C LYS A 107 4.36 -7.03 9.72
N PHE A 108 5.21 -8.04 9.84
CA PHE A 108 6.15 -8.09 10.95
C PHE A 108 7.15 -6.94 10.90
N ASP A 109 7.59 -6.59 9.70
CA ASP A 109 8.53 -5.51 9.49
C ASP A 109 7.88 -4.13 9.65
N TYR A 110 6.85 -3.81 8.87
CA TYR A 110 6.31 -2.44 8.86
C TYR A 110 5.69 -2.07 10.20
N ILE A 111 5.06 -3.00 10.92
CA ILE A 111 4.45 -2.68 12.23
C ILE A 111 5.51 -2.21 13.22
N VAL A 112 6.66 -2.89 13.26
CA VAL A 112 7.76 -2.53 14.16
C VAL A 112 8.45 -1.25 13.68
N ARG A 113 8.70 -1.14 12.38
CA ARG A 113 9.35 0.01 11.74
C ARG A 113 8.54 1.29 11.92
N ASP A 114 7.25 1.24 11.61
CA ASP A 114 6.37 2.40 11.62
C ASP A 114 6.06 2.85 13.04
N SER A 115 5.85 1.90 13.96
CA SER A 115 5.71 2.24 15.38
C SER A 115 6.94 2.99 15.88
N ARG A 116 8.15 2.50 15.53
CA ARG A 116 9.39 3.20 15.89
C ARG A 116 9.49 4.58 15.23
N ALA A 117 9.20 4.68 13.93
CA ALA A 117 9.30 5.94 13.18
C ALA A 117 8.32 7.01 13.69
N CYS A 118 7.14 6.58 14.15
CA CYS A 118 6.09 7.44 14.71
C CYS A 118 6.20 7.63 16.23
N ALA A 119 7.27 7.12 16.86
CA ALA A 119 7.47 7.15 18.33
C ALA A 119 6.29 6.54 19.12
N LEU A 120 5.66 5.51 18.57
CA LEU A 120 4.63 4.70 19.22
C LEU A 120 5.26 3.47 19.87
N GLY A 121 4.68 3.02 20.98
CA GLY A 121 5.07 1.75 21.60
C GLY A 121 4.56 0.57 20.77
N CYS A 122 5.43 -0.40 20.49
CA CYS A 122 5.06 -1.66 19.83
C CYS A 122 5.30 -2.83 20.78
N ASN A 123 4.24 -3.54 21.14
CA ASN A 123 4.32 -4.71 22.02
C ASN A 123 4.34 -6.03 21.23
N PHE A 124 4.36 -5.96 19.90
CA PHE A 124 4.40 -7.14 19.03
C PHE A 124 5.84 -7.61 18.83
N GLU A 125 6.15 -8.81 19.32
CA GLU A 125 7.47 -9.44 19.27
C GLU A 125 7.43 -10.66 18.34
N PHE A 126 7.66 -10.45 17.04
CA PHE A 126 7.59 -11.53 16.05
C PHE A 126 8.66 -12.62 16.23
N GLN A 127 9.79 -12.32 16.87
CA GLN A 127 10.89 -13.27 17.09
C GLN A 127 10.40 -14.53 17.81
N ARG A 128 9.48 -14.38 18.78
CA ARG A 128 8.87 -15.50 19.51
C ARG A 128 8.08 -16.45 18.61
N LEU A 129 7.41 -15.89 17.59
CA LEU A 129 6.69 -16.68 16.59
C LEU A 129 7.69 -17.43 15.72
N LEU A 130 8.74 -16.77 15.24
CA LEU A 130 9.76 -17.37 14.37
C LEU A 130 10.53 -18.53 15.04
N GLU A 131 10.81 -18.44 16.34
CA GLU A 131 11.49 -19.51 17.09
C GLU A 131 10.65 -20.78 17.24
N THR A 132 9.33 -20.62 17.34
CA THR A 132 8.40 -21.70 17.73
C THR A 132 7.54 -22.22 16.58
N MET A 133 7.45 -21.50 15.46
CA MET A 133 6.67 -21.92 14.30
C MET A 133 7.17 -23.23 13.72
N ARG A 134 6.25 -24.03 13.17
CA ARG A 134 6.52 -25.31 12.53
C ARG A 134 5.64 -25.46 11.30
N VAL A 135 6.08 -26.30 10.36
CA VAL A 135 5.22 -26.72 9.26
C VAL A 135 4.50 -28.00 9.67
N ILE A 136 3.17 -28.00 9.61
CA ILE A 136 2.31 -29.17 9.83
C ILE A 136 1.32 -29.20 8.66
N ASP A 137 1.20 -30.35 7.98
CA ASP A 137 0.30 -30.52 6.84
C ASP A 137 0.44 -29.43 5.76
N ASP A 138 1.69 -29.03 5.47
CA ASP A 138 2.05 -28.01 4.47
C ASP A 138 1.60 -26.57 4.82
N GLU A 139 1.31 -26.30 6.10
CA GLU A 139 0.93 -24.99 6.61
C GLU A 139 1.89 -24.49 7.70
N ILE A 140 2.13 -23.17 7.76
CA ILE A 140 2.83 -22.56 8.89
C ILE A 140 1.90 -22.55 10.10
N CYS A 141 2.26 -23.31 11.12
CA CYS A 141 1.54 -23.40 12.39
C CYS A 141 2.33 -22.73 13.51
N TYR A 142 1.61 -22.03 14.38
CA TYR A 142 2.14 -21.44 15.60
C TYR A 142 1.69 -22.24 16.81
N ARG A 143 2.52 -22.26 17.86
CA ARG A 143 2.16 -22.96 19.10
C ARG A 143 0.98 -22.26 19.76
N ALA A 144 -0.05 -23.00 20.17
CA ALA A 144 -1.28 -22.44 20.75
C ALA A 144 -1.05 -21.45 21.91
N LYS A 145 0.00 -21.64 22.72
CA LYS A 145 0.35 -20.73 23.82
C LYS A 145 0.79 -19.32 23.36
N GLU A 146 1.20 -19.17 22.10
CA GLU A 146 1.63 -17.89 21.52
C GLU A 146 0.46 -17.08 20.91
N TYR A 147 -0.79 -17.49 21.16
CA TYR A 147 -1.99 -16.78 20.65
C TYR A 147 -1.99 -15.28 21.00
N LEU A 148 -1.47 -14.91 22.17
CA LEU A 148 -1.36 -13.51 22.58
C LEU A 148 -0.44 -12.71 21.65
N THR A 149 0.65 -13.30 21.16
CA THR A 149 1.57 -12.63 20.23
C THR A 149 0.89 -12.37 18.88
N ILE A 150 0.09 -13.33 18.40
CA ILE A 150 -0.74 -13.15 17.19
C ILE A 150 -1.82 -12.09 17.44
N HIS A 151 -2.48 -12.08 18.61
CA HIS A 151 -3.45 -11.03 18.92
C HIS A 151 -2.81 -9.64 18.96
N LYS A 152 -1.59 -9.52 19.50
CA LYS A 152 -0.83 -8.27 19.51
C LYS A 152 -0.46 -7.78 18.12
N LEU A 153 -0.18 -8.67 17.16
CA LEU A 153 0.04 -8.31 15.75
C LEU A 153 -1.15 -7.49 15.21
N PHE A 154 -2.35 -8.07 15.30
CA PHE A 154 -3.56 -7.43 14.77
C PHE A 154 -3.95 -6.18 15.57
N LEU A 155 -3.75 -6.19 16.89
CA LEU A 155 -4.01 -5.01 17.73
C LEU A 155 -3.07 -3.85 17.37
N SER A 156 -1.77 -4.11 17.24
CA SER A 156 -0.79 -3.09 16.83
C SER A 156 -1.07 -2.58 15.43
N ARG A 157 -1.45 -3.45 14.49
CA ARG A 157 -1.87 -3.04 13.15
C ARG A 157 -3.10 -2.12 13.19
N ALA A 158 -4.13 -2.49 13.95
CA ALA A 158 -5.35 -1.68 14.07
C ALA A 158 -5.06 -0.31 14.69
N ASP A 159 -4.18 -0.25 15.69
CA ASP A 159 -3.78 1.00 16.31
C ASP A 159 -2.99 1.91 15.36
N LEU A 160 -2.03 1.36 14.59
CA LEU A 160 -1.31 2.11 13.54
C LEU A 160 -2.27 2.67 12.48
N HIS A 161 -3.24 1.86 12.03
CA HIS A 161 -4.25 2.31 11.08
C HIS A 161 -5.03 3.51 11.60
N ARG A 162 -5.47 3.46 12.86
CA ARG A 162 -6.31 4.52 13.45
C ARG A 162 -5.50 5.78 13.80
N THR A 163 -4.30 5.61 14.34
CA THR A 163 -3.51 6.72 14.91
C THR A 163 -2.58 7.38 13.92
N VAL A 164 -2.09 6.62 12.92
CA VAL A 164 -1.11 7.09 11.93
C VAL A 164 -1.73 7.16 10.55
N TYR A 165 -2.08 6.01 9.95
CA TYR A 165 -2.42 5.95 8.51
C TYR A 165 -3.72 6.66 8.16
N MET A 166 -4.70 6.66 9.07
CA MET A 166 -5.98 7.36 8.91
C MET A 166 -6.06 8.67 9.68
N HIS A 167 -4.93 9.17 10.20
CA HIS A 167 -4.92 10.44 10.92
C HIS A 167 -5.44 11.58 10.02
N ALA A 168 -6.40 12.37 10.51
CA ALA A 168 -7.13 13.34 9.70
C ALA A 168 -6.21 14.35 8.95
N LYS A 169 -5.11 14.78 9.57
CA LYS A 169 -4.13 15.67 8.92
C LYS A 169 -3.26 14.96 7.88
N VAL A 170 -3.00 13.65 8.02
CA VAL A 170 -2.34 12.85 6.98
C VAL A 170 -3.28 12.78 5.78
N LYS A 171 -4.52 12.36 5.99
CA LYS A 171 -5.55 12.31 4.94
C LYS A 171 -5.79 13.63 4.22
N ALA A 172 -5.81 14.75 4.95
CA ALA A 172 -5.92 16.06 4.32
C ALA A 172 -4.75 16.34 3.34
N ILE A 173 -3.52 15.98 3.71
CA ILE A 173 -2.34 16.17 2.84
C ILE A 173 -2.39 15.19 1.66
N GLU A 174 -2.71 13.92 1.90
CA GLU A 174 -2.81 12.91 0.85
C GLU A 174 -3.81 13.35 -0.23
N LEU A 175 -5.01 13.78 0.18
CA LEU A 175 -6.03 14.27 -0.76
C LEU A 175 -5.58 15.51 -1.53
N MET A 176 -4.88 16.45 -0.89
CA MET A 176 -4.33 17.62 -1.60
C MET A 176 -3.22 17.24 -2.59
N PHE A 177 -2.37 16.25 -2.26
CA PHE A 177 -1.39 15.72 -3.21
C PHE A 177 -2.07 15.05 -4.39
N VAL A 178 -3.11 14.26 -4.15
CA VAL A 178 -3.89 13.63 -5.22
C VAL A 178 -4.50 14.68 -6.15
N ASP A 179 -5.11 15.73 -5.62
CA ASP A 179 -5.66 16.82 -6.42
C ASP A 179 -4.57 17.54 -7.23
N ALA A 180 -3.37 17.73 -6.66
CA ALA A 180 -2.23 18.30 -7.36
C ALA A 180 -1.74 17.37 -8.49
N LEU A 181 -1.67 16.06 -8.25
CA LEU A 181 -1.27 15.06 -9.25
C LEU A 181 -2.30 14.96 -10.39
N ILE A 182 -3.60 14.98 -10.09
CA ILE A 182 -4.68 14.96 -11.10
C ILE A 182 -4.54 16.15 -12.04
N LYS A 183 -4.36 17.35 -11.48
CA LYS A 183 -4.17 18.58 -12.26
C LYS A 183 -2.88 18.56 -13.07
N ALA A 184 -1.84 17.91 -12.57
CA ALA A 184 -0.57 17.76 -13.27
C ALA A 184 -0.59 16.64 -14.33
N ASN A 185 -1.53 15.69 -14.24
CA ASN A 185 -1.52 14.46 -15.03
C ASN A 185 -1.48 14.71 -16.53
N GLY A 186 -2.30 15.64 -17.03
CA GLY A 186 -2.35 15.95 -18.47
C GLY A 186 -1.06 16.59 -19.01
N CYS A 187 -0.31 17.31 -18.16
CA CYS A 187 0.91 18.02 -18.56
C CYS A 187 2.19 17.18 -18.37
N LEU A 188 2.20 16.29 -17.38
CA LEU A 188 3.31 15.40 -17.05
C LEU A 188 3.13 13.96 -17.56
N GLU A 189 1.96 13.66 -18.10
CA GLU A 189 1.56 12.34 -18.59
C GLU A 189 1.86 11.25 -17.54
N ILE A 190 1.39 11.45 -16.32
CA ILE A 190 1.73 10.57 -15.18
C ILE A 190 1.11 9.19 -15.41
N SER A 191 -0.19 9.16 -15.74
CA SER A 191 -0.95 7.93 -15.95
C SER A 191 -0.54 7.15 -17.20
N SER A 192 0.17 7.74 -18.16
CA SER A 192 0.63 7.01 -19.35
C SER A 192 1.85 6.13 -19.07
N LYS A 193 2.60 6.42 -17.99
CA LYS A 193 3.83 5.72 -17.62
C LYS A 193 3.59 4.50 -16.73
N ILE A 194 2.36 4.30 -16.26
CA ILE A 194 2.04 3.30 -15.22
C ILE A 194 1.96 1.87 -15.73
N ASP A 195 2.10 1.67 -17.04
CA ASP A 195 2.06 0.34 -17.66
C ASP A 195 3.42 -0.14 -18.16
N ASP A 196 4.37 0.78 -18.35
CA ASP A 196 5.71 0.53 -18.84
C ASP A 196 6.74 0.66 -17.71
N PRO A 197 7.33 -0.46 -17.23
CA PRO A 197 8.37 -0.46 -16.20
C PRO A 197 9.53 0.50 -16.48
N ALA A 198 9.93 0.67 -17.74
CA ALA A 198 11.07 1.51 -18.13
C ALA A 198 10.82 3.02 -17.92
N GLU A 199 9.55 3.42 -17.87
CA GLU A 199 9.14 4.78 -17.53
C GLU A 199 8.63 4.86 -16.08
N TYR A 200 7.98 3.82 -15.58
CA TYR A 200 7.36 3.78 -14.26
C TYR A 200 8.36 3.99 -13.13
N TRP A 201 9.55 3.37 -13.21
CA TRP A 201 10.56 3.46 -12.16
C TRP A 201 11.04 4.91 -11.90
N LYS A 202 10.85 5.80 -12.87
CA LYS A 202 11.19 7.23 -12.77
C LYS A 202 10.12 8.03 -12.02
N LEU A 203 8.96 7.44 -11.74
CA LEU A 203 7.88 8.06 -10.96
C LEU A 203 8.08 7.76 -9.47
N ASP A 204 8.70 8.71 -8.78
CA ASP A 204 8.86 8.69 -7.33
C ASP A 204 8.31 9.98 -6.68
N ASP A 205 8.49 10.11 -5.36
CA ASP A 205 8.04 11.27 -4.58
C ASP A 205 8.66 12.60 -5.05
N SER A 206 9.74 12.57 -5.83
CA SER A 206 10.33 13.78 -6.42
C SER A 206 9.38 14.48 -7.39
N ILE A 207 8.31 13.82 -7.84
CA ILE A 207 7.27 14.40 -8.69
C ILE A 207 6.69 15.69 -8.11
N LEU A 208 6.56 15.81 -6.78
CA LEU A 208 6.12 17.05 -6.17
C LEU A 208 7.10 18.18 -6.41
N LYS A 209 8.40 17.91 -6.26
CA LYS A 209 9.46 18.88 -6.53
C LYS A 209 9.51 19.23 -8.02
N THR A 210 9.30 18.26 -8.90
CA THR A 210 9.17 18.48 -10.34
C THR A 210 8.03 19.45 -10.65
N ILE A 211 6.84 19.24 -10.08
CA ILE A 211 5.70 20.17 -10.23
C ILE A 211 6.04 21.56 -9.65
N GLU A 212 6.63 21.62 -8.45
CA GLU A 212 7.00 22.88 -7.78
C GLU A 212 7.97 23.75 -8.61
N MET A 213 8.90 23.12 -9.32
CA MET A 213 9.97 23.78 -10.07
C MET A 213 9.63 24.07 -11.54
N ASP A 214 8.64 23.39 -12.10
CA ASP A 214 8.21 23.61 -13.47
C ASP A 214 7.42 24.92 -13.60
N SER A 215 7.76 25.76 -14.57
CA SER A 215 7.14 27.09 -14.75
C SER A 215 5.95 27.12 -15.72
N ARG A 216 5.60 25.98 -16.35
CA ARG A 216 4.47 25.88 -17.28
C ARG A 216 3.16 26.32 -16.63
N GLN A 217 2.31 27.02 -17.37
CA GLN A 217 1.08 27.61 -16.83
C GLN A 217 0.05 26.52 -16.48
N GLU A 218 0.08 25.41 -17.20
CA GLU A 218 -0.75 24.22 -17.02
C GLU A 218 -0.58 23.58 -15.63
N LEU A 219 0.58 23.77 -15.01
CA LEU A 219 0.90 23.24 -13.67
C LEU A 219 0.64 24.25 -12.54
N GLN A 220 0.13 25.45 -12.85
CA GLN A 220 -0.06 26.50 -11.86
C GLN A 220 -0.96 26.07 -10.70
N GLU A 221 -2.10 25.44 -10.99
CA GLU A 221 -3.02 25.00 -9.94
C GLU A 221 -2.40 23.89 -9.05
N SER A 222 -1.66 22.95 -9.64
CA SER A 222 -0.93 21.93 -8.90
C SER A 222 0.13 22.55 -7.98
N ARG A 223 0.90 23.53 -8.48
CA ARG A 223 1.88 24.28 -7.68
C ARG A 223 1.22 25.03 -6.53
N ASP A 224 0.06 25.63 -6.75
CA ASP A 224 -0.64 26.38 -5.70
C ASP A 224 -1.14 25.45 -4.60
N LEU A 225 -1.66 24.26 -4.93
CA LEU A 225 -2.01 23.23 -3.93
C LEU A 225 -0.78 22.79 -3.12
N ILE A 226 0.33 22.49 -3.78
CA ILE A 226 1.56 22.10 -3.07
C ILE A 226 2.06 23.23 -2.17
N ARG A 227 2.03 24.48 -2.65
CA ARG A 227 2.41 25.67 -1.86
C ARG A 227 1.53 25.82 -0.61
N ARG A 228 0.22 25.55 -0.71
CA ARG A 228 -0.68 25.54 0.45
C ARG A 228 -0.27 24.48 1.47
N ILE A 229 0.08 23.26 1.02
CA ILE A 229 0.61 22.20 1.89
C ILE A 229 1.88 22.65 2.61
N ARG A 230 2.84 23.24 1.88
CA ARG A 230 4.10 23.77 2.45
C ARG A 230 3.86 24.85 3.51
N ARG A 231 2.80 25.66 3.34
CA ARG A 231 2.39 26.71 4.28
C ARG A 231 1.44 26.24 5.37
N ARG A 232 1.15 24.93 5.42
CA ARG A 232 0.19 24.32 6.35
C ARG A 232 -1.24 24.85 6.22
N ASP A 233 -1.58 25.43 5.08
CA ASP A 233 -2.96 25.74 4.69
C ASP A 233 -3.59 24.46 4.11
N LEU A 234 -4.03 23.58 5.00
CA LEU A 234 -4.54 22.26 4.65
C LEU A 234 -6.06 22.24 4.54
N TYR A 235 -6.59 21.24 3.85
CA TYR A 235 -8.01 20.88 3.97
C TYR A 235 -8.39 20.67 5.44
N GLN A 236 -9.58 21.17 5.79
CA GLN A 236 -10.08 21.09 7.15
C GLN A 236 -10.94 19.84 7.30
N PHE A 237 -10.59 19.05 8.30
CA PHE A 237 -11.42 17.95 8.74
C PHE A 237 -12.72 18.50 9.33
N CYS A 238 -13.84 18.09 8.76
CA CYS A 238 -15.16 18.55 9.20
C CYS A 238 -15.79 17.58 10.20
N ASN A 239 -15.87 16.30 9.85
CA ASN A 239 -16.51 15.29 10.69
C ASN A 239 -16.08 13.87 10.27
N GLU A 240 -16.32 12.89 11.15
CA GLU A 240 -16.20 11.46 10.90
C GLU A 240 -17.47 10.76 11.41
N PHE A 241 -17.90 9.70 10.73
CA PHE A 241 -19.03 8.89 11.15
C PHE A 241 -18.74 7.42 10.91
N THR A 242 -18.96 6.58 11.93
CA THR A 242 -18.80 5.13 11.82
C THR A 242 -20.09 4.52 11.28
N VAL A 243 -19.99 3.90 10.11
CA VAL A 243 -21.10 3.18 9.47
C VAL A 243 -20.97 1.69 9.79
N PRO A 244 -22.00 1.07 10.41
CA PRO A 244 -22.05 -0.38 10.55
C PRO A 244 -21.95 -1.09 9.21
N GLU A 245 -21.28 -2.24 9.15
CA GLU A 245 -20.98 -2.94 7.91
C GLU A 245 -22.24 -3.32 7.12
N ASP A 246 -23.29 -3.74 7.82
CA ASP A 246 -24.62 -4.08 7.26
C ASP A 246 -25.32 -2.88 6.59
N LYS A 247 -24.84 -1.66 6.83
CA LYS A 247 -25.40 -0.42 6.28
C LYS A 247 -24.54 0.22 5.21
N LEU A 248 -23.33 -0.30 4.93
CA LEU A 248 -22.41 0.28 3.96
C LEU A 248 -23.01 0.35 2.54
N GLU A 249 -23.68 -0.73 2.10
CA GLU A 249 -24.27 -0.79 0.75
C GLU A 249 -25.37 0.27 0.54
N HIS A 250 -26.07 0.64 1.61
CA HIS A 250 -27.13 1.65 1.59
C HIS A 250 -26.66 3.03 2.05
N PHE A 251 -25.39 3.19 2.40
CA PHE A 251 -24.84 4.46 2.83
C PHE A 251 -24.72 5.40 1.63
N LYS A 252 -25.55 6.44 1.60
CA LYS A 252 -25.50 7.44 0.54
C LYS A 252 -24.14 8.14 0.57
N LYS A 253 -23.54 8.33 -0.61
CA LYS A 253 -22.35 9.18 -0.75
C LYS A 253 -22.69 10.58 -0.23
N VAL A 254 -21.93 11.03 0.76
CA VAL A 254 -22.04 12.39 1.30
C VAL A 254 -21.63 13.38 0.21
N THR A 255 -22.53 14.28 -0.15
CA THR A 255 -22.26 15.34 -1.13
C THR A 255 -21.73 16.60 -0.44
N PRO A 256 -21.04 17.50 -1.16
CA PRO A 256 -20.69 18.82 -0.62
C PRO A 256 -21.91 19.57 -0.07
N GLN A 257 -23.09 19.39 -0.69
CA GLN A 257 -24.34 20.00 -0.24
C GLN A 257 -24.76 19.46 1.13
N ASP A 258 -24.65 18.16 1.37
CA ASP A 258 -24.97 17.53 2.66
C ASP A 258 -24.09 18.10 3.79
N ILE A 259 -22.80 18.30 3.51
CA ILE A 259 -21.84 18.88 4.46
C ILE A 259 -22.24 20.31 4.81
N VAL A 260 -22.47 21.16 3.80
CA VAL A 260 -22.86 22.57 4.00
C VAL A 260 -24.18 22.67 4.77
N CYS A 261 -25.20 21.89 4.38
CA CYS A 261 -26.50 21.88 5.05
C CYS A 261 -26.40 21.43 6.52
N SER A 262 -25.51 20.48 6.84
CA SER A 262 -25.31 20.02 8.22
C SER A 262 -24.65 21.07 9.14
N GLN A 263 -23.78 21.93 8.59
CA GLN A 263 -23.10 22.99 9.34
C GLN A 263 -24.02 24.18 9.66
N VAL A 264 -24.97 24.49 8.77
CA VAL A 264 -25.95 25.57 9.01
C VAL A 264 -26.89 25.25 10.16
N LEU A 265 -27.27 23.97 10.34
CA LEU A 265 -28.15 23.55 11.43
C LEU A 265 -27.50 23.64 12.82
N GLN A 266 -26.18 23.51 12.93
CA GLN A 266 -25.48 23.71 14.22
C GLN A 266 -25.46 25.17 14.68
N ASN A 267 -25.55 26.14 13.76
CA ASN A 267 -25.60 27.57 14.09
C ASN A 267 -27.01 28.09 14.44
N LEU A 268 -28.05 27.25 14.38
CA LEU A 268 -29.42 27.59 14.74
C LEU A 268 -29.79 27.21 16.19
N PHE A 269 -28.86 26.63 16.95
CA PHE A 269 -29.04 26.23 18.34
C PHE A 269 -28.06 26.88 19.34
N CYS A 270 -27.42 27.99 18.95
CA CYS A 270 -26.72 28.90 19.88
C CYS A 270 -27.52 30.20 20.05
#